data_AF-A0AAN8R5E7-F1
#
_entry.id   AF-A0AAN8R5E7-F1
#
_cell.length_a   1.000
_cell.length_b   1.000
_cell.length_c   1.000
_cell.angle_alpha   90.00
_cell.angle_beta   90.00
_cell.angle_gamma   90.00
#
_symmetry.space_group_name_H-M   'P 1'
#
loop_
_entity.id
_entity.type
_entity.pdbx_description
1 polymer ?
#
loop_
_entity_poly.entity_id
_entity_poly.type
_entity_poly.pdbx_seq_one_letter_code
_entity_poly.pdbx_strand_id
1 'polypeptide(L)'
;MNLWPATTNLLARFKRLVQTFTDPMTEVYLLFFQATVPTFTSFNLLLQREQSSIFLLHDEMVKFVRKLCSKFMVPAALQCHEEPCEIAFKEKANHLPGRKLNIGFTTRAKLNKLLDEGDITPQQVDSFHEAVLCFLTSAVDYALKKLPLEEPLIKHAQFVDVRQRAESDSVERFPHLLPYHGPEEHDLLGEEFLNYQTMPMISLQDETEMESFWAEMATRKHKVTGAKEFERLAAVAKLVLVLPHANADADRVFSVVGLNKTKRRHSLALDGTRSSIMTIKMANLEPCFKWEPPSDIIKASKKATGQYNHADRS
;
A
#
# COMPACT_ATOMS: atom_id res chain seq x y z
N MET A 1 43.04 14.43 -29.58
CA MET A 1 43.17 14.36 -28.12
C MET A 1 41.93 15.01 -27.51
N ASN A 2 40.80 14.30 -27.48
CA ASN A 2 39.53 14.80 -26.92
C ASN A 2 39.04 13.81 -25.88
N LEU A 3 39.44 14.04 -24.63
CA LEU A 3 38.88 13.36 -23.47
C LEU A 3 37.57 14.08 -23.08
N TRP A 4 36.45 13.42 -23.38
CA TRP A 4 35.17 13.39 -22.65
C TRP A 4 34.44 14.69 -22.23
N PRO A 5 33.19 14.91 -22.72
CA PRO A 5 32.20 15.80 -22.09
C PRO A 5 31.59 15.27 -20.78
N ALA A 6 31.74 13.97 -20.49
CA ALA A 6 31.07 13.32 -19.34
C ALA A 6 31.77 13.58 -18.00
N THR A 7 33.09 13.80 -18.01
CA THR A 7 33.89 14.12 -16.82
C THR A 7 33.54 15.50 -16.25
N THR A 8 33.21 16.47 -17.11
CA THR A 8 32.84 17.84 -16.71
C THR A 8 31.51 17.88 -15.95
N ASN A 9 30.53 17.08 -16.38
CA ASN A 9 29.21 16.99 -15.75
C ASN A 9 29.28 16.26 -14.39
N LEU A 10 30.12 15.21 -14.31
CA LEU A 10 30.40 14.50 -13.07
C LEU A 10 31.03 15.45 -12.03
N LEU A 11 32.02 16.25 -12.43
CA LEU A 11 32.69 17.22 -11.57
C LEU A 11 31.72 18.31 -11.07
N ALA A 12 30.81 18.79 -11.92
CA ALA A 12 29.79 19.75 -11.54
C ALA A 12 28.76 19.18 -10.54
N ARG A 13 28.44 17.89 -10.64
CA ARG A 13 27.59 17.19 -9.66
C ARG A 13 28.29 17.05 -8.31
N PHE A 14 29.57 16.67 -8.30
CA PHE A 14 30.35 16.56 -7.06
C PHE A 14 30.49 17.90 -6.34
N LYS A 15 30.79 18.99 -7.07
CA LYS A 15 30.88 20.34 -6.46
C LYS A 15 29.57 20.77 -5.80
N ARG A 16 28.42 20.49 -6.44
CA ARG A 16 27.10 20.77 -5.86
C ARG A 16 26.87 19.97 -4.59
N LEU A 17 27.17 18.67 -4.58
CA LEU A 17 27.03 17.84 -3.39
C LEU A 17 27.90 18.35 -2.24
N VAL A 18 29.18 18.66 -2.51
CA VAL A 18 30.07 19.23 -1.48
C VAL A 18 29.47 20.51 -0.91
N GLN A 19 29.04 21.43 -1.77
CA GLN A 19 28.42 22.68 -1.33
C GLN A 19 27.16 22.45 -0.47
N THR A 20 26.30 21.50 -0.87
CA THR A 20 25.10 21.15 -0.10
C THR A 20 25.45 20.52 1.25
N PHE A 21 26.42 19.60 1.31
CA PHE A 21 26.80 18.94 2.56
C PHE A 21 27.63 19.83 3.50
N THR A 22 28.21 20.92 3.01
CA THR A 22 28.85 21.94 3.85
C THR A 22 27.83 22.85 4.56
N ASP A 23 26.59 22.95 4.04
CA ASP A 23 25.53 23.73 4.69
C ASP A 23 25.01 23.00 5.95
N PRO A 24 25.12 23.61 7.16
CA PRO A 24 24.64 23.00 8.40
C PRO A 24 23.13 22.71 8.38
N MET A 25 22.34 23.44 7.57
CA MET A 25 20.90 23.19 7.42
C MET A 25 20.60 21.86 6.72
N THR A 26 21.51 21.32 5.91
CA THR A 26 21.30 20.04 5.22
C THR A 26 21.07 18.91 6.22
N GLU A 27 21.84 18.86 7.31
CA GLU A 27 21.65 17.86 8.37
C GLU A 27 20.27 18.02 9.03
N VAL A 28 19.82 19.25 9.27
CA VAL A 28 18.49 19.53 9.84
C VAL A 28 17.39 18.99 8.92
N TYR A 29 17.45 19.24 7.61
CA TYR A 29 16.47 18.71 6.66
C TYR A 29 16.48 17.17 6.63
N LEU A 30 17.65 16.54 6.66
CA LEU A 30 17.75 15.08 6.68
C LEU A 30 17.16 14.48 7.96
N LEU A 31 17.41 15.10 9.12
CA LEU A 31 16.81 14.69 10.40
C LEU A 31 15.29 14.85 10.39
N PHE A 32 14.78 15.93 9.79
CA PHE A 32 13.33 16.11 9.59
C PHE A 32 12.73 14.97 8.75
N PHE A 33 13.38 14.61 7.64
CA PHE A 33 12.94 13.48 6.82
C PHE A 33 13.01 12.17 7.61
N GLN A 34 14.08 11.92 8.36
CA GLN A 34 14.18 10.74 9.22
C GLN A 34 13.02 10.64 10.22
N ALA A 35 12.57 11.77 10.77
CA ALA A 35 11.43 11.80 11.70
C ALA A 35 10.06 11.70 11.01
N THR A 36 9.95 12.07 9.73
CA THR A 36 8.67 12.20 9.03
C THR A 36 8.38 11.05 8.07
N VAL A 37 9.40 10.52 7.40
CA VAL A 37 9.29 9.37 6.48
C VAL A 37 8.59 8.16 7.11
N PRO A 38 8.80 7.78 8.39
CA PRO A 38 8.10 6.65 8.99
C PRO A 38 6.56 6.75 8.90
N THR A 39 5.98 7.96 8.88
CA THR A 39 4.54 8.15 8.68
C THR A 39 4.08 7.64 7.31
N PHE A 40 4.91 7.78 6.28
CA PHE A 40 4.66 7.26 4.94
C PHE A 40 4.97 5.77 4.85
N THR A 41 6.07 5.33 5.47
CA THR A 41 6.49 3.92 5.43
C THR A 41 5.44 2.99 6.02
N SER A 42 4.83 3.34 7.16
CA SER A 42 3.79 2.51 7.77
C SER A 42 2.60 2.27 6.85
N PHE A 43 2.10 3.31 6.17
CA PHE A 43 1.01 3.17 5.20
C PHE A 43 1.46 2.43 3.93
N ASN A 44 2.66 2.71 3.43
CA ASN A 44 3.21 2.01 2.26
C ASN A 44 3.39 0.51 2.50
N LEU A 45 3.73 0.08 3.73
CA LEU A 45 3.82 -1.34 4.07
C LEU A 45 2.48 -2.06 3.91
N LEU A 46 1.35 -1.41 4.21
CA LEU A 46 0.02 -1.95 3.96
C LEU A 46 -0.21 -2.18 2.46
N LEU A 47 0.11 -1.18 1.64
CA LEU A 47 0.01 -1.26 0.18
C LEU A 47 0.97 -2.31 -0.42
N GLN A 48 1.96 -2.78 0.32
CA GLN A 48 2.94 -3.79 -0.12
C GLN A 48 2.61 -5.19 0.39
N ARG A 49 1.56 -5.37 1.20
CA ARG A 49 1.16 -6.69 1.70
C ARG A 49 0.67 -7.58 0.57
N GLU A 50 1.02 -8.86 0.68
CA GLU A 50 0.56 -9.93 -0.23
C GLU A 50 -0.83 -10.43 0.13
N GLN A 51 -1.13 -10.52 1.42
CA GLN A 51 -2.45 -10.90 1.90
C GLN A 51 -3.46 -9.79 1.66
N SER A 52 -4.69 -10.19 1.35
CA SER A 52 -5.79 -9.24 1.17
C SER A 52 -5.92 -8.34 2.39
N SER A 53 -5.84 -7.03 2.15
CA SER A 53 -5.90 -6.02 3.21
C SER A 53 -6.87 -4.89 2.86
N ILE A 54 -7.77 -5.11 1.88
CA ILE A 54 -8.71 -4.08 1.41
C ILE A 54 -9.60 -3.54 2.54
N PHE A 55 -9.99 -4.41 3.48
CA PHE A 55 -10.82 -4.07 4.63
C PHE A 55 -10.14 -3.12 5.63
N LEU A 56 -8.81 -3.03 5.61
CA LEU A 56 -8.05 -2.08 6.43
C LEU A 56 -7.79 -0.76 5.71
N LEU A 57 -7.97 -0.72 4.39
CA LEU A 57 -7.43 0.34 3.55
C LEU A 57 -8.06 1.70 3.86
N HIS A 58 -9.39 1.76 4.01
CA HIS A 58 -10.09 3.00 4.33
C HIS A 58 -9.57 3.63 5.64
N ASP A 59 -9.58 2.85 6.73
CA ASP A 59 -9.12 3.30 8.05
C ASP A 59 -7.68 3.77 8.04
N GLU A 60 -6.80 3.02 7.39
CA GLU A 60 -5.39 3.35 7.36
C GLU A 60 -5.10 4.57 6.47
N MET A 61 -5.89 4.80 5.41
CA MET A 61 -5.84 6.07 4.65
C MET A 61 -6.28 7.26 5.51
N VAL A 62 -7.40 7.13 6.24
CA VAL A 62 -7.90 8.17 7.17
C VAL A 62 -6.86 8.47 8.25
N LYS A 63 -6.31 7.45 8.89
CA LYS A 63 -5.26 7.56 9.91
C LYS A 63 -4.01 8.22 9.34
N PHE A 64 -3.58 7.84 8.15
CA PHE A 64 -2.41 8.43 7.47
C PHE A 64 -2.59 9.92 7.24
N VAL A 65 -3.71 10.35 6.66
CA VAL A 65 -4.01 11.78 6.41
C VAL A 65 -4.07 12.56 7.73
N ARG A 66 -4.79 12.05 8.74
CA ARG A 66 -4.87 12.69 10.05
C ARG A 66 -3.52 12.78 10.74
N LYS A 67 -2.67 11.75 10.60
CA LYS A 67 -1.32 11.75 11.16
C LYS A 67 -0.44 12.83 10.52
N LEU A 68 -0.52 13.01 9.20
CA LEU A 68 0.17 14.11 8.51
C LEU A 68 -0.35 15.47 9.01
N CYS A 69 -1.67 15.65 9.07
CA CYS A 69 -2.27 16.90 9.54
C CYS A 69 -1.85 17.24 10.98
N SER A 70 -1.82 16.24 11.88
CA SER A 70 -1.41 16.41 13.29
C SER A 70 0.01 16.94 13.48
N LYS A 71 0.87 16.89 12.44
CA LYS A 71 2.22 17.44 12.51
C LYS A 71 2.25 18.96 12.41
N PHE A 72 1.20 19.59 11.85
CA PHE A 72 1.18 21.03 11.62
C PHE A 72 -0.13 21.73 12.00
N MET A 73 -1.20 21.00 12.29
CA MET A 73 -2.49 21.56 12.70
C MET A 73 -2.70 21.50 14.22
N VAL A 74 -3.50 22.42 14.74
CA VAL A 74 -3.96 22.38 16.14
C VAL A 74 -4.92 21.19 16.33
N PRO A 75 -4.84 20.45 17.46
CA PRO A 75 -5.70 19.28 17.68
C PRO A 75 -7.21 19.59 17.60
N ALA A 76 -7.63 20.76 18.07
CA ALA A 76 -9.02 21.19 18.02
C ALA A 76 -9.57 21.22 16.59
N ALA A 77 -8.78 21.67 15.61
CA ALA A 77 -9.19 21.72 14.19
C ALA A 77 -9.28 20.32 13.55
N LEU A 78 -8.68 19.29 14.16
CA LEU A 78 -8.75 17.90 13.67
C LEU A 78 -9.91 17.11 14.27
N GLN A 79 -10.40 17.53 15.44
CA GLN A 79 -11.50 16.88 16.16
C GLN A 79 -12.88 17.25 15.60
N CYS A 80 -12.99 18.36 14.86
CA CYS A 80 -14.27 18.86 14.35
C CYS A 80 -14.81 18.13 13.11
N HIS A 81 -14.06 17.22 12.49
CA HIS A 81 -14.41 16.59 11.22
C HIS A 81 -14.27 15.07 11.29
N GLU A 82 -15.31 14.33 10.88
CA GLU A 82 -15.30 12.87 10.75
C GLU A 82 -14.58 12.42 9.47
N GLU A 83 -14.74 13.15 8.37
CA GLU A 83 -14.15 12.83 7.08
C GLU A 83 -12.84 13.62 6.82
N PRO A 84 -11.76 12.99 6.33
CA PRO A 84 -10.49 13.68 6.09
C PRO A 84 -10.56 14.79 5.04
N CYS A 85 -11.47 14.69 4.07
CA CYS A 85 -11.63 15.67 3.00
C CYS A 85 -12.20 17.02 3.50
N GLU A 86 -12.90 17.02 4.64
CA GLU A 86 -13.47 18.23 5.24
C GLU A 86 -12.46 19.01 6.09
N ILE A 87 -11.31 18.41 6.40
CA ILE A 87 -10.28 19.04 7.21
C ILE A 87 -9.80 20.30 6.48
N ALA A 88 -10.02 21.46 7.07
CA ALA A 88 -9.58 22.75 6.54
C ALA A 88 -8.06 22.96 6.75
N PHE A 89 -7.25 22.08 6.19
CA PHE A 89 -5.80 22.01 6.40
C PHE A 89 -5.02 23.14 5.72
N LYS A 90 -5.64 23.88 4.80
CA LYS A 90 -5.04 25.06 4.14
C LYS A 90 -5.25 26.35 4.95
N GLU A 91 -6.18 26.34 5.90
CA GLU A 91 -6.51 27.51 6.70
C GLU A 91 -5.41 27.78 7.73
N LYS A 92 -4.72 28.92 7.59
CA LYS A 92 -3.62 29.30 8.47
C LYS A 92 -4.05 29.44 9.93
N ALA A 93 -5.32 29.76 10.18
CA ALA A 93 -5.87 29.84 11.54
C ALA A 93 -5.84 28.48 12.26
N ASN A 94 -5.84 27.38 11.52
CA ASN A 94 -5.79 26.02 12.05
C ASN A 94 -4.35 25.50 12.23
N HIS A 95 -3.34 26.27 11.83
CA HIS A 95 -1.95 25.84 11.88
C HIS A 95 -1.33 26.10 13.25
N LEU A 96 -0.45 25.19 13.66
CA LEU A 96 0.46 25.44 14.76
C LEU A 96 1.42 26.57 14.37
N PRO A 97 1.78 27.47 15.31
CA PRO A 97 2.86 28.42 15.08
C PRO A 97 4.13 27.68 14.67
N GLY A 98 4.93 28.24 13.76
CA GLY A 98 6.08 27.56 13.13
C GLY A 98 6.96 26.77 14.11
N ARG A 99 7.36 27.39 15.24
CA ARG A 99 8.22 26.73 16.26
C ARG A 99 7.57 25.52 16.95
N LYS A 100 6.24 25.41 16.92
CA LYS A 100 5.45 24.31 17.52
C LYS A 100 5.15 23.17 16.53
N LEU A 101 5.52 23.29 15.25
CA LEU A 101 5.38 22.19 14.28
C LEU A 101 6.05 20.90 14.79
N ASN A 102 5.47 19.74 14.52
CA ASN A 102 6.09 18.46 14.89
C ASN A 102 7.14 18.05 13.85
N ILE A 103 8.38 18.49 14.08
CA ILE A 103 9.55 18.20 13.23
C ILE A 103 10.44 17.06 13.76
N GLY A 104 10.05 16.44 14.88
CA GLY A 104 10.88 15.47 15.61
C GLY A 104 11.83 16.11 16.61
N PHE A 105 12.10 15.39 17.72
CA PHE A 105 12.94 15.89 18.81
C PHE A 105 14.38 16.13 18.38
N THR A 106 14.99 15.17 17.68
CA THR A 106 16.38 15.25 17.20
C THR A 106 16.59 16.43 16.25
N THR A 107 15.67 16.63 15.31
CA THR A 107 15.66 17.78 14.39
C THR A 107 15.64 19.10 15.15
N ARG A 108 14.72 19.23 16.13
CA ARG A 108 14.59 20.44 16.94
C ARG A 108 15.84 20.70 17.79
N ALA A 109 16.39 19.66 18.42
CA ALA A 109 17.61 19.77 19.22
C ALA A 109 18.79 20.24 18.37
N LYS A 110 18.96 19.68 17.15
CA LYS A 110 20.00 20.11 16.23
C LYS A 110 19.81 21.55 15.74
N LEU A 111 18.58 21.93 15.38
CA LEU A 111 18.25 23.28 14.93
C LEU A 111 18.55 24.33 16.01
N ASN A 112 18.13 24.06 17.25
CA ASN A 112 18.41 24.97 18.38
C ASN A 112 19.91 25.06 18.66
N LYS A 113 20.63 23.92 18.66
CA LYS A 113 22.07 23.90 18.87
C LYS A 113 22.82 24.79 17.86
N LEU A 114 22.51 24.63 16.56
CA LEU A 114 23.13 25.44 15.50
C LEU A 114 22.82 26.93 15.65
N LEU A 115 21.61 27.27 16.11
CA LEU A 115 21.22 28.66 16.35
C LEU A 115 21.99 29.25 17.53
N ASP A 116 22.12 28.50 18.63
CA ASP A 116 22.85 28.91 19.83
C ASP A 116 24.36 29.06 19.58
N GLU A 117 24.93 28.20 18.72
CA GLU A 117 26.34 28.25 18.29
C GLU A 117 26.61 29.36 17.26
N GLY A 118 25.57 29.98 16.68
CA GLY A 118 25.68 31.02 15.67
C GLY A 118 25.98 30.51 14.26
N ASP A 119 25.93 29.19 14.04
CA ASP A 119 26.14 28.54 12.74
C ASP A 119 24.98 28.80 11.76
N ILE A 120 23.80 29.15 12.29
CA ILE A 120 22.63 29.55 11.51
C ILE A 120 21.96 30.80 12.09
N THR A 121 21.20 31.48 11.24
CA THR A 121 20.46 32.70 11.58
C THR A 121 19.01 32.41 11.94
N PRO A 122 18.33 33.31 12.70
CA PRO A 122 16.89 33.21 12.92
C PRO A 122 16.07 33.15 11.61
N GLN A 123 16.53 33.83 10.56
CA GLN A 123 15.87 33.81 9.25
C GLN A 123 15.94 32.42 8.59
N GLN A 124 17.05 31.68 8.75
CA GLN A 124 17.16 30.29 8.27
C GLN A 124 16.23 29.36 9.05
N VAL A 125 16.06 29.60 10.36
CA VAL A 125 15.11 28.87 11.20
C VAL A 125 13.68 29.11 10.72
N ASP A 126 13.29 30.35 10.44
CA ASP A 126 11.94 30.67 9.95
C ASP A 126 11.70 30.07 8.55
N SER A 127 12.69 30.19 7.66
CA SER A 127 12.66 29.58 6.32
C SER A 127 12.49 28.06 6.38
N PHE A 128 13.16 27.40 7.33
CA PHE A 128 13.03 25.96 7.54
C PHE A 128 11.61 25.58 7.97
N HIS A 129 11.01 26.30 8.92
CA HIS A 129 9.65 26.01 9.37
C HIS A 129 8.62 26.26 8.25
N GLU A 130 8.80 27.29 7.43
CA GLU A 130 7.98 27.54 6.24
C GLU A 130 8.10 26.39 5.22
N ALA A 131 9.33 25.94 4.95
CA ALA A 131 9.58 24.79 4.07
C ALA A 131 8.92 23.49 4.59
N VAL A 132 9.02 23.23 5.89
CA VAL A 132 8.34 22.09 6.54
C VAL A 132 6.83 22.19 6.40
N LEU A 133 6.23 23.35 6.66
CA LEU A 133 4.80 23.56 6.54
C LEU A 133 4.34 23.36 5.08
N CYS A 134 5.08 23.90 4.13
CA CYS A 134 4.83 23.73 2.70
C CYS A 134 4.89 22.25 2.29
N PHE A 135 5.90 21.51 2.76
CA PHE A 135 6.05 20.08 2.52
C PHE A 135 4.85 19.29 3.07
N LEU A 136 4.48 19.50 4.34
CA LEU A 136 3.39 18.74 4.98
C LEU A 136 2.03 19.07 4.35
N THR A 137 1.78 20.35 4.06
CA THR A 137 0.54 20.78 3.38
C THR A 137 0.45 20.17 1.97
N SER A 138 1.56 20.16 1.24
CA SER A 138 1.62 19.54 -0.10
C SER A 138 1.44 18.03 -0.04
N ALA A 139 1.98 17.36 0.98
CA ALA A 139 1.79 15.93 1.19
C ALA A 139 0.33 15.56 1.48
N VAL A 140 -0.37 16.35 2.31
CA VAL A 140 -1.81 16.16 2.57
C VAL A 140 -2.62 16.41 1.30
N ASP A 141 -2.36 17.51 0.58
CA ASP A 141 -3.06 17.82 -0.68
C ASP A 141 -2.85 16.71 -1.73
N TYR A 142 -1.63 16.17 -1.84
CA TYR A 142 -1.35 15.04 -2.71
C TYR A 142 -2.08 13.77 -2.26
N ALA A 143 -2.07 13.46 -0.96
CA ALA A 143 -2.76 12.30 -0.41
C ALA A 143 -4.26 12.34 -0.70
N LEU A 144 -4.93 13.45 -0.39
CA LEU A 144 -6.37 13.62 -0.65
C LEU A 144 -6.72 13.51 -2.14
N LYS A 145 -5.82 13.94 -3.04
CA LYS A 145 -6.03 13.84 -4.50
C LYS A 145 -5.80 12.44 -5.07
N LYS A 146 -5.02 11.60 -4.40
CA LYS A 146 -4.57 10.31 -4.94
C LYS A 146 -5.17 9.11 -4.23
N LEU A 147 -5.57 9.27 -2.98
CA LEU A 147 -6.19 8.22 -2.20
C LEU A 147 -7.70 8.19 -2.50
N PRO A 148 -8.28 7.02 -2.77
CA PRO A 148 -9.70 6.86 -3.03
C PRO A 148 -10.50 6.87 -1.71
N LEU A 149 -10.43 7.97 -0.94
CA LEU A 149 -11.12 8.09 0.35
C LEU A 149 -12.64 8.07 0.23
N GLU A 150 -13.17 8.58 -0.89
CA GLU A 150 -14.61 8.63 -1.15
C GLU A 150 -15.14 7.37 -1.87
N GLU A 151 -14.27 6.41 -2.20
CA GLU A 151 -14.67 5.19 -2.91
C GLU A 151 -15.57 4.31 -2.01
N PRO A 152 -16.86 4.16 -2.35
CA PRO A 152 -17.79 3.43 -1.51
C PRO A 152 -17.36 1.98 -1.29
N LEU A 153 -16.82 1.30 -2.30
CA LEU A 153 -16.39 -0.08 -2.16
C LEU A 153 -15.36 -0.23 -1.02
N ILE A 154 -14.35 0.63 -0.99
CA ILE A 154 -13.26 0.58 -0.01
C ILE A 154 -13.76 0.96 1.38
N LYS A 155 -14.64 1.96 1.48
CA LYS A 155 -15.26 2.37 2.74
C LYS A 155 -16.10 1.24 3.35
N HIS A 156 -16.92 0.56 2.55
CA HIS A 156 -17.80 -0.49 3.06
C HIS A 156 -17.07 -1.83 3.24
N ALA A 157 -15.87 -2.04 2.68
CA ALA A 157 -15.11 -3.28 2.85
C ALA A 157 -14.72 -3.59 4.31
N GLN A 158 -14.84 -2.62 5.22
CA GLN A 158 -14.55 -2.76 6.66
C GLN A 158 -15.33 -3.91 7.33
N PHE A 159 -16.53 -4.26 6.85
CA PHE A 159 -17.31 -5.36 7.43
C PHE A 159 -16.60 -6.72 7.39
N VAL A 160 -15.64 -6.89 6.47
CA VAL A 160 -14.82 -8.10 6.37
C VAL A 160 -13.94 -8.26 7.60
N ASP A 161 -13.57 -7.16 8.28
CA ASP A 161 -12.88 -7.22 9.55
C ASP A 161 -13.83 -7.61 10.67
N VAL A 162 -13.79 -8.88 11.08
CA VAL A 162 -14.59 -9.40 12.19
C VAL A 162 -14.37 -8.66 13.51
N ARG A 163 -13.24 -7.95 13.66
CA ARG A 163 -12.93 -7.13 14.84
C ARG A 163 -13.76 -5.86 14.87
N GLN A 164 -14.14 -5.33 13.70
CA GLN A 164 -14.91 -4.10 13.54
C GLN A 164 -16.37 -4.34 13.11
N ARG A 165 -16.83 -5.60 13.09
CA ARG A 165 -18.19 -5.96 12.63
C ARG A 165 -19.34 -5.21 13.30
N ALA A 166 -19.17 -4.78 14.56
CA ALA A 166 -20.20 -4.04 15.28
C ALA A 166 -20.32 -2.58 14.78
N GLU A 167 -19.23 -2.03 14.25
CA GLU A 167 -19.12 -0.65 13.78
C GLU A 167 -19.31 -0.55 12.25
N SER A 168 -19.29 -1.68 11.54
CA SER A 168 -19.43 -1.72 10.09
C SER A 168 -20.86 -1.44 9.63
N ASP A 169 -20.99 -0.56 8.64
CA ASP A 169 -22.25 -0.25 7.95
C ASP A 169 -22.72 -1.38 7.00
N SER A 170 -23.88 -1.16 6.38
CA SER A 170 -24.58 -2.11 5.50
C SER A 170 -23.75 -2.65 4.32
N VAL A 171 -23.84 -3.96 4.11
CA VAL A 171 -23.33 -4.72 2.95
C VAL A 171 -24.10 -4.48 1.65
N GLU A 172 -25.23 -3.77 1.69
CA GLU A 172 -26.05 -3.47 0.51
C GLU A 172 -25.35 -2.60 -0.53
N ARG A 173 -24.20 -1.99 -0.17
CA ARG A 173 -23.42 -1.09 -1.04
C ARG A 173 -22.54 -1.81 -2.06
N PHE A 174 -22.65 -3.14 -2.16
CA PHE A 174 -21.98 -3.94 -3.19
C PHE A 174 -22.92 -4.48 -4.29
N PRO A 175 -23.93 -3.75 -4.80
CA PRO A 175 -24.99 -4.31 -5.65
C PRO A 175 -24.46 -4.91 -6.96
N HIS A 176 -23.29 -4.46 -7.43
CA HIS A 176 -22.64 -4.96 -8.64
C HIS A 176 -21.69 -6.15 -8.40
N LEU A 177 -21.26 -6.38 -7.15
CA LEU A 177 -20.44 -7.53 -6.80
C LEU A 177 -21.30 -8.68 -6.28
N LEU A 178 -22.49 -8.39 -5.74
CA LEU A 178 -23.39 -9.42 -5.25
C LEU A 178 -23.85 -10.30 -6.42
N PRO A 179 -23.70 -11.63 -6.33
CA PRO A 179 -24.29 -12.56 -7.30
C PRO A 179 -25.82 -12.66 -7.16
N TYR A 180 -26.40 -11.85 -6.27
CA TYR A 180 -27.81 -11.84 -5.91
C TYR A 180 -28.43 -10.50 -6.30
N HIS A 181 -29.45 -10.53 -7.15
CA HIS A 181 -30.04 -9.33 -7.76
C HIS A 181 -31.52 -9.10 -7.37
N GLY A 182 -32.09 -9.97 -6.54
CA GLY A 182 -33.49 -9.93 -6.13
C GLY A 182 -33.68 -9.29 -4.74
N PRO A 183 -34.77 -8.52 -4.51
CA PRO A 183 -35.07 -7.94 -3.19
C PRO A 183 -35.08 -8.96 -2.05
N GLU A 184 -35.64 -10.14 -2.26
CA GLU A 184 -35.67 -11.22 -1.26
C GLU A 184 -34.27 -11.66 -0.81
N GLU A 185 -33.31 -11.69 -1.74
CA GLU A 185 -31.93 -12.05 -1.42
C GLU A 185 -31.20 -10.94 -0.65
N HIS A 186 -31.58 -9.67 -0.89
CA HIS A 186 -31.09 -8.53 -0.10
C HIS A 186 -31.63 -8.57 1.33
N ASP A 187 -32.91 -8.89 1.52
CA ASP A 187 -33.51 -9.06 2.85
C ASP A 187 -32.78 -10.16 3.64
N LEU A 188 -32.55 -11.32 3.01
CA LEU A 188 -31.81 -12.43 3.61
C LEU A 188 -30.35 -12.07 3.91
N LEU A 189 -29.68 -11.33 3.03
CA LEU A 189 -28.33 -10.82 3.29
C LEU A 189 -28.32 -9.86 4.49
N GLY A 190 -29.33 -8.99 4.61
CA GLY A 190 -29.51 -8.10 5.74
C GLY A 190 -29.67 -8.86 7.06
N GLU A 191 -30.47 -9.93 7.07
CA GLU A 191 -30.61 -10.82 8.23
C GLU A 191 -29.30 -11.53 8.59
N GLU A 192 -28.59 -12.09 7.60
CA GLU A 192 -27.27 -12.71 7.80
C GLU A 192 -26.27 -11.69 8.39
N PHE A 193 -26.32 -10.44 7.93
CA PHE A 193 -25.48 -9.37 8.44
C PHE A 193 -25.80 -9.01 9.90
N LEU A 194 -27.07 -8.83 10.25
CA LEU A 194 -27.49 -8.56 11.63
C LEU A 194 -27.05 -9.68 12.59
N ASN A 195 -27.19 -10.94 12.16
CA ASN A 195 -26.73 -12.10 12.91
C ASN A 195 -25.20 -12.10 13.09
N TYR A 196 -24.46 -11.67 12.07
CA TYR A 196 -23.01 -11.54 12.13
C TYR A 196 -22.57 -10.47 13.13
N GLN A 197 -23.20 -9.29 13.11
CA GLN A 197 -22.88 -8.18 14.03
C GLN A 197 -23.16 -8.56 15.49
N THR A 198 -24.24 -9.30 15.73
CA THR A 198 -24.67 -9.71 17.07
C THR A 198 -24.05 -11.03 17.55
N MET A 199 -23.25 -11.68 16.70
CA MET A 199 -22.57 -12.91 17.07
C MET A 199 -21.66 -12.68 18.29
N PRO A 200 -21.63 -13.61 19.28
CA PRO A 200 -20.79 -13.47 20.45
C PRO A 200 -19.35 -13.16 20.07
N MET A 201 -18.70 -12.28 20.82
CA MET A 201 -17.30 -11.94 20.61
C MET A 201 -16.45 -13.20 20.63
N ILE A 202 -15.98 -13.57 19.44
CA ILE A 202 -14.97 -14.60 19.29
C ILE A 202 -13.69 -14.02 19.88
N SER A 203 -13.06 -14.74 20.80
CA SER A 203 -11.70 -14.44 21.22
C SER A 203 -10.77 -14.71 20.05
N LEU A 204 -10.70 -13.77 19.11
CA LEU A 204 -9.79 -13.83 17.98
C LEU A 204 -8.37 -13.76 18.53
N GLN A 205 -7.48 -14.59 17.98
CA GLN A 205 -6.06 -14.38 18.18
C GLN A 205 -5.65 -13.16 17.33
N ASP A 206 -4.65 -12.40 17.77
CA ASP A 206 -4.18 -11.21 17.03
C ASP A 206 -3.77 -11.54 15.59
N GLU A 207 -3.41 -12.80 15.32
CA GLU A 207 -3.01 -13.30 13.99
C GLU A 207 -4.14 -13.99 13.20
N THR A 208 -5.41 -13.90 13.61
CA THR A 208 -6.48 -14.51 12.81
C THR A 208 -6.53 -13.90 11.40
N GLU A 209 -6.32 -14.75 10.40
CA GLU A 209 -6.40 -14.40 9.00
C GLU A 209 -7.87 -14.31 8.55
N MET A 210 -8.25 -13.17 7.96
CA MET A 210 -9.64 -12.93 7.54
C MET A 210 -10.10 -13.92 6.48
N GLU A 211 -9.21 -14.36 5.58
CA GLU A 211 -9.52 -15.37 4.57
C GLU A 211 -9.95 -16.69 5.19
N SER A 212 -9.18 -17.16 6.18
CA SER A 212 -9.49 -18.38 6.95
C SER A 212 -10.80 -18.22 7.73
N PHE A 213 -11.02 -17.08 8.38
CA PHE A 213 -12.27 -16.78 9.09
C PHE A 213 -13.50 -16.86 8.16
N TRP A 214 -13.45 -16.20 7.01
CA TRP A 214 -14.57 -16.20 6.06
C TRP A 214 -14.74 -17.53 5.33
N ALA A 215 -13.69 -18.34 5.21
CA ALA A 215 -13.79 -19.72 4.76
C ALA A 215 -14.60 -20.57 5.75
N GLU A 216 -14.35 -20.44 7.06
CA GLU A 216 -15.11 -21.12 8.11
C GLU A 216 -16.57 -20.67 8.13
N MET A 217 -16.82 -19.36 8.12
CA MET A 217 -18.16 -18.78 8.12
C MET A 217 -19.02 -19.29 6.96
N ALA A 218 -18.42 -19.48 5.77
CA ALA A 218 -19.13 -20.02 4.61
C ALA A 218 -19.59 -21.48 4.77
N THR A 219 -18.98 -22.24 5.68
CA THR A 219 -19.33 -23.65 5.95
C THR A 219 -20.21 -23.83 7.17
N ARG A 220 -20.35 -22.76 7.98
CA ARG A 220 -21.11 -22.78 9.23
C ARG A 220 -22.58 -23.02 8.95
N LYS A 221 -23.16 -23.97 9.69
CA LYS A 221 -24.57 -24.36 9.59
C LYS A 221 -25.34 -23.92 10.81
N HIS A 222 -26.54 -23.41 10.57
CA HIS A 222 -27.50 -23.10 11.61
C HIS A 222 -27.91 -24.40 12.32
N LYS A 223 -27.84 -24.42 13.66
CA LYS A 223 -27.98 -25.64 14.46
C LYS A 223 -29.34 -26.32 14.35
N VAL A 224 -30.40 -25.54 14.08
CA VAL A 224 -31.79 -26.06 14.03
C VAL A 224 -32.18 -26.46 12.61
N THR A 225 -31.89 -25.61 11.64
CA THR A 225 -32.35 -25.79 10.25
C THR A 225 -31.36 -26.58 9.40
N GLY A 226 -30.09 -26.67 9.83
CA GLY A 226 -29.01 -27.32 9.07
C GLY A 226 -28.57 -26.57 7.80
N ALA A 227 -29.26 -25.47 7.45
CA ALA A 227 -28.89 -24.57 6.37
C ALA A 227 -27.61 -23.79 6.71
N LYS A 228 -26.92 -23.28 5.69
CA LYS A 228 -25.76 -22.41 5.90
C LYS A 228 -26.22 -21.10 6.55
N GLU A 229 -25.53 -20.69 7.60
CA GLU A 229 -25.93 -19.54 8.44
C GLU A 229 -25.53 -18.19 7.83
N PHE A 230 -24.46 -18.16 7.03
CA PHE A 230 -23.88 -16.93 6.45
C PHE A 230 -23.51 -17.13 4.96
N GLU A 231 -24.36 -17.82 4.20
CA GLU A 231 -24.04 -18.20 2.82
C GLU A 231 -23.79 -16.99 1.92
N ARG A 232 -24.70 -16.01 1.95
CA ARG A 232 -24.63 -14.82 1.10
C ARG A 232 -23.52 -13.91 1.59
N LEU A 233 -23.51 -13.62 2.89
CA LEU A 233 -22.54 -12.72 3.50
C LEU A 233 -21.10 -13.22 3.28
N ALA A 234 -20.85 -14.52 3.45
CA ALA A 234 -19.54 -15.09 3.20
C ALA A 234 -19.16 -15.07 1.71
N ALA A 235 -20.12 -15.15 0.79
CA ALA A 235 -19.84 -14.94 -0.63
C ALA A 235 -19.41 -13.49 -0.91
N VAL A 236 -20.09 -12.49 -0.32
CA VAL A 236 -19.68 -11.08 -0.43
C VAL A 236 -18.28 -10.88 0.11
N ALA A 237 -18.00 -11.39 1.31
CA ALA A 237 -16.70 -11.21 1.95
C ALA A 237 -15.56 -11.83 1.13
N LYS A 238 -15.77 -13.03 0.56
CA LYS A 238 -14.81 -13.66 -0.33
C LYS A 238 -14.56 -12.83 -1.59
N LEU A 239 -15.61 -12.25 -2.18
CA LEU A 239 -15.47 -11.37 -3.35
C LEU A 239 -14.69 -10.10 -3.02
N VAL A 240 -14.93 -9.51 -1.85
CA VAL A 240 -14.15 -8.35 -1.38
C VAL A 240 -12.70 -8.75 -1.13
N LEU A 241 -12.44 -9.89 -0.50
CA LEU A 241 -11.08 -10.36 -0.19
C LEU A 241 -10.23 -10.65 -1.44
N VAL A 242 -10.83 -11.02 -2.57
CA VAL A 242 -10.06 -11.22 -3.82
C VAL A 242 -9.76 -9.93 -4.58
N LEU A 243 -10.30 -8.78 -4.13
CA LEU A 243 -10.00 -7.50 -4.77
C LEU A 243 -8.57 -7.06 -4.42
N PRO A 244 -7.76 -6.71 -5.43
CA PRO A 244 -6.43 -6.20 -5.18
C PRO A 244 -6.53 -4.83 -4.49
N HIS A 245 -5.93 -4.71 -3.30
CA HIS A 245 -5.90 -3.44 -2.55
C HIS A 245 -4.76 -2.52 -2.98
N ALA A 246 -3.79 -3.01 -3.74
CA ALA A 246 -2.66 -2.23 -4.23
C ALA A 246 -2.01 -2.84 -5.48
N ASN A 247 -1.15 -2.04 -6.12
CA ASN A 247 -0.41 -2.46 -7.31
C ASN A 247 0.81 -3.35 -7.00
N ALA A 248 1.10 -3.65 -5.72
CA ALA A 248 2.29 -4.41 -5.35
C ALA A 248 2.35 -5.80 -6.01
N ASP A 249 1.22 -6.46 -6.21
CA ASP A 249 1.16 -7.74 -6.92
C ASP A 249 1.48 -7.58 -8.41
N ALA A 250 0.98 -6.52 -9.05
CA ALA A 250 1.32 -6.19 -10.42
C ALA A 250 2.80 -5.81 -10.56
N ASP A 251 3.35 -5.03 -9.62
CA ASP A 251 4.77 -4.65 -9.60
C ASP A 251 5.69 -5.86 -9.37
N ARG A 252 5.28 -6.83 -8.54
CA ARG A 252 5.98 -8.10 -8.39
C ARG A 252 5.96 -8.90 -9.68
N VAL A 253 4.80 -8.97 -10.36
CA VAL A 253 4.68 -9.58 -11.69
C VAL A 253 5.62 -8.90 -12.68
N PHE A 254 5.68 -7.56 -12.70
CA PHE A 254 6.60 -6.80 -13.54
C PHE A 254 8.07 -7.05 -13.19
N SER A 255 8.40 -7.22 -11.90
CA SER A 255 9.75 -7.60 -11.45
C SER A 255 10.13 -8.99 -11.96
N VAL A 256 9.24 -9.98 -11.85
CA VAL A 256 9.44 -11.33 -12.41
C VAL A 256 9.63 -11.26 -13.92
N VAL A 257 8.83 -10.46 -14.62
CA VAL A 257 9.01 -10.22 -16.07
C VAL A 257 10.38 -9.59 -16.35
N GLY A 258 10.80 -8.61 -15.53
CA GLY A 258 12.11 -7.96 -15.61
C GLY A 258 13.27 -8.93 -15.41
N LEU A 259 13.21 -9.82 -14.44
CA LEU A 259 14.22 -10.86 -14.19
C LEU A 259 14.34 -11.86 -15.35
N ASN A 260 13.25 -12.09 -16.09
CA ASN A 260 13.27 -12.93 -17.29
C ASN A 260 13.77 -12.18 -18.55
N LYS A 261 13.94 -10.85 -18.48
CA LYS A 261 14.57 -10.03 -19.52
C LYS A 261 16.05 -9.83 -19.19
N THR A 262 16.95 -10.44 -19.95
CA THR A 262 18.40 -10.17 -19.83
C THR A 262 18.94 -9.57 -21.13
N LYS A 263 20.14 -8.96 -21.10
CA LYS A 263 20.82 -8.43 -22.31
C LYS A 263 20.91 -9.47 -23.45
N ARG A 264 20.96 -10.78 -23.12
CA ARG A 264 20.96 -11.90 -24.08
C ARG A 264 19.57 -12.53 -24.36
N ARG A 265 18.51 -12.13 -23.64
CA ARG A 265 17.12 -12.61 -23.78
C ARG A 265 16.16 -11.42 -23.90
N HIS A 266 16.40 -10.53 -24.85
CA HIS A 266 15.54 -9.36 -25.09
C HIS A 266 14.24 -9.71 -25.83
N SER A 267 14.14 -10.91 -26.40
CA SER A 267 13.00 -11.33 -27.22
C SER A 267 12.48 -12.71 -26.77
N LEU A 268 11.68 -12.72 -25.70
CA LEU A 268 10.68 -13.78 -25.53
C LEU A 268 9.38 -13.22 -26.08
N ALA A 269 8.82 -13.87 -27.10
CA ALA A 269 7.54 -13.49 -27.67
C ALA A 269 6.49 -13.42 -26.57
N LEU A 270 5.71 -12.32 -26.58
CA LEU A 270 4.59 -12.09 -25.67
C LEU A 270 3.61 -13.26 -25.75
N ASP A 271 3.23 -13.63 -26.97
CA ASP A 271 2.37 -14.76 -27.25
C ASP A 271 3.20 -16.05 -27.29
N GLY A 272 2.77 -17.04 -26.51
CA GLY A 272 3.50 -18.29 -26.31
C GLY A 272 4.47 -18.23 -25.14
N THR A 273 5.77 -18.36 -25.41
CA THR A 273 6.80 -18.73 -24.41
C THR A 273 6.83 -17.83 -23.18
N ARG A 274 6.68 -16.51 -23.33
CA ARG A 274 6.74 -15.59 -22.17
C ARG A 274 5.50 -15.72 -21.29
N SER A 275 4.32 -15.80 -21.90
CA SER A 275 3.07 -16.02 -21.19
C SER A 275 3.06 -17.38 -20.49
N SER A 276 3.51 -18.45 -21.16
CA SER A 276 3.62 -19.78 -20.53
C SER A 276 4.59 -19.83 -19.35
N ILE A 277 5.78 -19.21 -19.46
CA ILE A 277 6.74 -19.12 -18.35
C ILE A 277 6.12 -18.34 -17.18
N MET A 278 5.41 -17.25 -17.48
CA MET A 278 4.76 -16.45 -16.44
C MET A 278 3.65 -17.24 -15.74
N THR A 279 2.76 -17.90 -16.50
CA THR A 279 1.70 -18.76 -15.96
C THR A 279 2.26 -19.85 -15.05
N ILE A 280 3.32 -20.54 -15.49
CA ILE A 280 3.97 -21.59 -14.67
C ILE A 280 4.57 -20.98 -13.40
N LYS A 281 5.26 -19.84 -13.50
CA LYS A 281 5.86 -19.17 -12.33
C LYS A 281 4.84 -18.63 -11.34
N MET A 282 3.67 -18.19 -11.82
CA MET A 282 2.59 -17.71 -10.97
C MET A 282 1.75 -18.84 -10.37
N ALA A 283 1.62 -19.97 -11.08
CA ALA A 283 0.86 -21.13 -10.62
C ALA A 283 1.66 -22.05 -9.68
N ASN A 284 3.00 -22.08 -9.81
CA ASN A 284 3.85 -22.89 -8.93
C ASN A 284 4.17 -22.16 -7.64
N LEU A 285 3.64 -22.66 -6.53
CA LEU A 285 3.98 -22.24 -5.16
C LEU A 285 5.36 -22.75 -4.71
N GLU A 286 5.96 -23.70 -5.46
CA GLU A 286 7.24 -24.32 -5.11
C GLU A 286 8.41 -23.77 -5.98
N PRO A 287 9.63 -23.67 -5.42
CA PRO A 287 10.81 -23.23 -6.17
C PRO A 287 11.08 -24.12 -7.40
N CYS A 288 11.51 -23.51 -8.50
CA CYS A 288 11.69 -24.21 -9.79
C CYS A 288 12.68 -25.38 -9.76
N PHE A 289 13.60 -25.43 -8.78
CA PHE A 289 14.55 -26.53 -8.63
C PHE A 289 13.95 -27.79 -7.99
N LYS A 290 12.76 -27.70 -7.39
CA LYS A 290 11.99 -28.87 -6.91
C LYS A 290 11.13 -29.48 -8.00
N TRP A 291 10.92 -28.76 -9.11
CA TRP A 291 10.14 -29.28 -10.22
C TRP A 291 10.99 -30.26 -11.03
N GLU A 292 10.58 -31.53 -11.03
CA GLU A 292 11.15 -32.55 -11.90
C GLU A 292 10.33 -32.64 -13.20
N PRO A 293 10.94 -32.38 -14.37
CA PRO A 293 10.22 -32.47 -15.63
C PRO A 293 9.78 -33.92 -15.90
N PRO A 294 8.53 -34.15 -16.36
CA PRO A 294 8.10 -35.45 -16.82
C PRO A 294 9.04 -36.00 -17.91
N SER A 295 9.25 -37.32 -17.92
CA SER A 295 10.21 -37.98 -18.82
C SER A 295 9.93 -37.70 -20.30
N ASP A 296 8.67 -37.50 -20.67
CA ASP A 296 8.27 -37.19 -22.04
C ASP A 296 8.67 -35.76 -22.47
N ILE A 297 8.63 -34.79 -21.56
CA ILE A 297 9.13 -33.44 -21.81
C ILE A 297 10.65 -33.50 -22.02
N ILE A 298 11.38 -34.25 -21.20
CA ILE A 298 12.84 -34.42 -21.34
C ILE A 298 13.18 -35.01 -22.71
N LYS A 299 12.45 -36.04 -23.15
CA LYS A 299 12.65 -36.66 -24.47
C LYS A 299 12.38 -35.67 -25.60
N ALA A 300 11.27 -34.92 -25.53
CA ALA A 300 10.92 -33.92 -26.52
C ALA A 300 11.97 -32.79 -26.60
N SER A 301 12.42 -32.27 -25.46
CA SER A 301 13.46 -31.24 -25.41
C SER A 301 14.78 -31.73 -25.99
N LYS A 302 15.22 -32.95 -25.67
CA LYS A 302 16.44 -33.55 -26.24
C LYS A 302 16.35 -33.66 -27.77
N LYS A 303 15.20 -34.07 -28.29
CA LYS A 303 14.96 -34.16 -29.73
C LYS A 303 15.04 -32.79 -30.41
N ALA A 304 14.38 -31.79 -29.85
CA ALA A 304 14.40 -30.42 -30.38
C ALA A 304 15.81 -29.81 -30.36
N THR A 305 16.56 -29.99 -29.27
CA THR A 305 17.97 -29.54 -29.17
C THR A 305 18.86 -30.23 -30.20
N GLY A 306 18.66 -31.53 -30.44
CA GLY A 306 19.36 -32.27 -31.48
C GLY A 306 19.10 -31.69 -32.87
N GLN A 307 17.84 -31.41 -33.19
CA GLN A 307 17.45 -30.81 -34.47
C GLN A 307 18.04 -29.42 -34.67
N TYR A 308 18.00 -28.56 -33.65
CA TYR A 308 18.60 -27.22 -33.70
C TYR A 308 20.12 -27.29 -33.94
N ASN A 309 20.83 -28.13 -33.18
CA ASN A 309 22.28 -28.28 -33.32
C ASN A 309 22.70 -28.88 -34.67
N HIS A 310 21.84 -29.68 -35.31
CA HIS A 310 22.09 -30.17 -36.66
C HIS A 310 21.87 -29.08 -37.72
N ALA A 311 20.85 -28.24 -37.55
CA ALA A 311 20.57 -27.13 -38.46
C ALA A 311 21.68 -26.06 -38.45
N ASP A 312 22.24 -25.73 -37.28
CA ASP A 312 23.30 -24.70 -37.13
C ASP A 312 24.73 -25.21 -37.40
N ARG A 313 24.90 -26.52 -37.70
CA ARG A 313 26.20 -27.11 -38.10
C ARG A 313 26.31 -27.33 -39.62
N SER A 314 25.29 -26.95 -40.37
CA SER A 314 25.24 -26.99 -41.84
C SER A 314 25.56 -25.60 -42.40
#